data_AF-A0A836QUA1-F1
#
_entry.id   AF-A0A836QUA1-F1
#
_cell.length_a   1.000
_cell.length_b   1.000
_cell.length_c   1.000
_cell.angle_alpha   90.00
_cell.angle_beta   90.00
_cell.angle_gamma   90.00
#
_symmetry.space_group_name_H-M   'P 1'
#
loop_
_entity.id
_entity.type
_entity.pdbx_description
1 polymer ?
#
loop_
_entity_poly.entity_id
_entity_poly.type
_entity_poly.pdbx_seq_one_letter_code
_entity_poly.pdbx_strand_id
1 'polypeptide(L)'
;NPRFAWDSYRRFIQLFGKVVFGVNDEKFDSVLKASKKKQGVTDDSKLNVDSLKKIVVKYKKICENQTKRKFPTNPNEQIQLAIDAVFRSWMGERAVVYREKNNITRDIASGTAVNCQTMVFGNMGNDSATGVVFTRNGQNGIKEIEGEYLLNAQGEDVVAGVRTGKDISKLQKEMPKSYKELFATCKKLEKHFREPQDIEFTTEQGKFYILQTRTAKMSAFALIKTSVDMVKEKLIDKNRALTRIPAQQLEALLHKTIDYSKTKDFRQLANGIAASPGAASGIAVFDVKRAIAMGENNTKVILIRIETKPEDVPAFFSSEGILTSLGGKSSHAAIVSRGMGKPCIVGCSELKVDYDKRKFNANGTTILEGDTITIDGSTGTVYAGIVPTVAPQVTKDFET
;
A
#
# COMPACT_ATOMS: atom_id res chain seq x y z
N ASN A 1 10.25 27.60 19.01
CA ASN A 1 10.50 27.36 17.56
C ASN A 1 9.28 27.80 16.74
N PRO A 2 9.19 29.07 16.29
CA PRO A 2 8.00 29.60 15.59
C PRO A 2 7.69 28.89 14.27
N ARG A 3 8.72 28.54 13.50
CA ARG A 3 8.56 27.82 12.24
C ARG A 3 7.82 26.50 12.47
N PHE A 4 8.26 25.71 13.45
CA PHE A 4 7.61 24.46 13.83
C PHE A 4 6.12 24.66 14.14
N ALA A 5 5.77 25.64 14.99
CA ALA A 5 4.37 25.86 15.36
C ALA A 5 3.48 26.17 14.15
N TRP A 6 3.95 27.01 13.22
CA TRP A 6 3.19 27.35 12.01
C TRP A 6 3.17 26.20 10.98
N ASP A 7 4.22 25.39 10.90
CA ASP A 7 4.24 24.18 10.08
C ASP A 7 3.25 23.12 10.60
N SER A 8 3.26 22.85 11.90
CA SER A 8 2.28 21.96 12.53
C SER A 8 0.86 22.48 12.35
N TYR A 9 0.65 23.80 12.43
CA TYR A 9 -0.69 24.37 12.27
C TYR A 9 -1.22 24.25 10.84
N ARG A 10 -0.41 24.52 9.80
CA ARG A 10 -0.85 24.31 8.41
C ARG A 10 -1.17 22.85 8.13
N ARG A 11 -0.38 21.91 8.67
CA ARG A 11 -0.58 20.46 8.51
C ARG A 11 -1.88 20.03 9.17
N PHE A 12 -2.11 20.49 10.40
CA PHE A 12 -3.37 20.26 11.09
C PHE A 12 -4.58 20.73 10.28
N ILE A 13 -4.57 21.97 9.75
CA ILE A 13 -5.71 22.50 8.99
C ILE A 13 -5.94 21.72 7.69
N GLN A 14 -4.87 21.34 6.98
CA GLN A 14 -4.98 20.54 5.77
C GLN A 14 -5.58 19.16 6.06
N LEU A 15 -5.03 18.43 7.04
CA LEU A 15 -5.49 17.11 7.41
C LEU A 15 -6.92 17.15 7.95
N PHE A 16 -7.23 18.11 8.83
CA PHE A 16 -8.57 18.30 9.36
C PHE A 16 -9.55 18.66 8.24
N GLY A 17 -9.18 19.58 7.34
CA GLY A 17 -9.99 19.95 6.19
C GLY A 17 -10.28 18.77 5.26
N LYS A 18 -9.28 17.94 4.98
CA LYS A 18 -9.41 16.74 4.14
C LYS A 18 -10.27 15.66 4.82
N VAL A 19 -9.91 15.26 6.03
CA VAL A 19 -10.49 14.09 6.71
C VAL A 19 -11.85 14.41 7.31
N VAL A 20 -11.99 15.55 7.98
CA VAL A 20 -13.21 15.91 8.72
C VAL A 20 -14.21 16.63 7.80
N PHE A 21 -13.72 17.54 6.95
CA PHE A 21 -14.57 18.36 6.09
C PHE A 21 -14.66 17.88 4.64
N GLY A 22 -13.96 16.80 4.26
CA GLY A 22 -14.02 16.24 2.91
C GLY A 22 -13.48 17.17 1.82
N VAL A 23 -12.60 18.11 2.17
CA VAL A 23 -11.98 19.02 1.20
C VAL A 23 -10.99 18.24 0.33
N ASN A 24 -11.06 18.40 -0.99
CA ASN A 24 -10.07 17.84 -1.91
C ASN A 24 -8.66 18.42 -1.63
N ASP A 25 -7.69 17.53 -1.44
CA ASP A 25 -6.30 17.83 -1.07
C ASP A 25 -5.58 18.73 -2.10
N GLU A 26 -5.95 18.61 -3.38
CA GLU A 26 -5.39 19.41 -4.49
C GLU A 26 -5.51 20.93 -4.25
N LYS A 27 -6.55 21.35 -3.52
CA LYS A 27 -6.77 22.76 -3.16
C LYS A 27 -5.66 23.26 -2.21
N PHE A 28 -5.23 22.43 -1.26
CA PHE A 28 -4.15 22.76 -0.33
C PHE A 28 -2.80 22.70 -1.04
N ASP A 29 -2.55 21.67 -1.84
CA ASP A 29 -1.30 21.49 -2.59
C ASP A 29 -1.03 22.65 -3.55
N SER A 30 -2.06 23.16 -4.20
CA SER A 30 -1.95 24.33 -5.09
C SER A 30 -1.42 25.56 -4.36
N VAL A 31 -1.88 25.80 -3.12
CA VAL A 31 -1.42 26.92 -2.28
C VAL A 31 0.02 26.72 -1.82
N LEU A 32 0.40 25.48 -1.49
CA LEU A 32 1.76 25.14 -1.06
C LEU A 32 2.75 25.30 -2.21
N LYS A 33 2.44 24.74 -3.40
CA LYS A 33 3.23 24.88 -4.62
C LYS A 33 3.43 26.35 -5.01
N ALA A 34 2.38 27.17 -4.93
CA ALA A 34 2.48 28.60 -5.21
C ALA A 34 3.41 29.32 -4.23
N SER A 35 3.35 28.99 -2.94
CA SER A 35 4.23 29.57 -1.92
C SER A 35 5.68 29.15 -2.12
N LYS A 36 5.93 27.88 -2.45
CA LYS A 36 7.27 27.36 -2.78
C LYS A 36 7.87 28.04 -4.01
N LYS A 37 7.10 28.14 -5.09
CA LYS A 37 7.51 28.85 -6.32
C LYS A 37 7.88 30.30 -6.04
N LYS A 38 7.09 30.99 -5.19
CA LYS A 38 7.36 32.39 -4.81
C LYS A 38 8.66 32.57 -4.03
N GLN A 39 9.07 31.58 -3.25
CA GLN A 39 10.30 31.62 -2.45
C GLN A 39 11.49 30.95 -3.15
N GLY A 40 11.30 30.35 -4.34
CA GLY A 40 12.36 29.64 -5.06
C GLY A 40 12.85 28.38 -4.34
N VAL A 41 12.01 27.76 -3.51
CA VAL A 41 12.35 26.55 -2.76
C VAL A 41 11.60 25.34 -3.31
N THR A 42 12.23 24.17 -3.26
CA THR A 42 11.64 22.90 -3.71
C THR A 42 11.02 22.10 -2.57
N ASP A 43 11.64 22.17 -1.38
CA ASP A 43 11.23 21.46 -0.17
C ASP A 43 10.39 22.35 0.75
N ASP A 44 9.30 21.80 1.29
CA ASP A 44 8.43 22.44 2.28
C ASP A 44 9.22 22.80 3.55
N SER A 45 10.27 22.03 3.87
CA SER A 45 11.15 22.29 5.02
C SER A 45 11.82 23.67 4.96
N LYS A 46 11.98 24.23 3.75
CA LYS A 46 12.66 25.51 3.49
C LYS A 46 11.72 26.72 3.48
N LEU A 47 10.41 26.52 3.64
CA LEU A 47 9.47 27.63 3.76
C LEU A 47 9.73 28.43 5.04
N ASN A 48 9.73 29.76 4.91
CA ASN A 48 9.90 30.65 6.05
C ASN A 48 8.59 30.86 6.84
N VAL A 49 8.70 31.43 8.04
CA VAL A 49 7.58 31.62 8.97
C VAL A 49 6.45 32.46 8.35
N ASP A 50 6.78 33.52 7.62
CA ASP A 50 5.78 34.41 7.04
C ASP A 50 4.99 33.74 5.91
N SER A 51 5.64 32.88 5.14
CA SER A 51 4.97 32.05 4.15
C SER A 51 4.03 31.06 4.80
N LEU A 52 4.46 30.39 5.88
CA LEU A 52 3.62 29.46 6.64
C LEU A 52 2.38 30.14 7.24
N LYS A 53 2.52 31.34 7.81
CA LYS A 53 1.39 32.15 8.30
C LYS A 53 0.37 32.44 7.17
N LYS A 54 0.86 32.86 6.00
CA LYS A 54 0.01 33.14 4.83
C LYS A 54 -0.69 31.87 4.32
N ILE A 55 0.00 30.73 4.35
CA ILE A 55 -0.57 29.42 4.00
C ILE A 55 -1.71 29.06 4.95
N VAL A 56 -1.51 29.19 6.27
CA VAL A 56 -2.55 28.91 7.27
C VAL A 56 -3.82 29.71 7.01
N VAL A 57 -3.70 31.01 6.73
CA VAL A 57 -4.86 31.86 6.41
C VAL A 57 -5.60 31.35 5.17
N LYS A 58 -4.87 31.02 4.10
CA LYS A 58 -5.46 30.47 2.87
C LYS A 58 -6.12 29.11 3.10
N TYR A 59 -5.50 28.24 3.88
CA TYR A 59 -6.03 26.91 4.20
C TYR A 59 -7.34 27.00 4.98
N LYS A 60 -7.42 27.87 5.99
CA LYS A 60 -8.69 28.14 6.69
C LYS A 60 -9.76 28.61 5.72
N LYS A 61 -9.43 29.50 4.79
CA LYS A 61 -10.38 30.01 3.79
C LYS A 61 -10.88 28.91 2.85
N ILE A 62 -10.01 27.97 2.45
CA ILE A 62 -10.41 26.80 1.67
C ILE A 62 -11.46 25.97 2.45
N CYS A 63 -11.20 25.68 3.73
CA CYS A 63 -12.16 24.95 4.58
C CYS A 63 -13.48 25.72 4.73
N GLU A 64 -13.43 27.04 4.93
CA GLU A 64 -14.62 27.90 5.04
C GLU A 64 -15.46 27.88 3.76
N ASN A 65 -14.83 27.95 2.59
CA ASN A 65 -15.53 27.97 1.32
C ASN A 65 -16.28 26.66 1.04
N GLN A 66 -15.71 25.53 1.49
CA GLN A 66 -16.30 24.19 1.36
C GLN A 66 -17.45 23.97 2.36
N THR A 67 -17.23 24.32 3.62
CA THR A 67 -18.16 23.99 4.72
C THR A 67 -19.18 25.07 5.02
N LYS A 68 -19.00 26.27 4.46
CA LYS A 68 -19.77 27.50 4.76
C LYS A 68 -19.74 27.92 6.23
N ARG A 69 -18.74 27.44 6.99
CA ARG A 69 -18.53 27.80 8.40
C ARG A 69 -17.07 28.15 8.67
N LYS A 70 -16.81 28.96 9.69
CA LYS A 70 -15.44 29.26 10.16
C LYS A 70 -14.72 27.98 10.59
N PHE A 71 -13.41 27.94 10.37
CA PHE A 71 -12.57 26.83 10.86
C PHE A 71 -12.62 26.82 12.40
N PRO A 72 -12.94 25.67 13.04
CA PRO A 72 -13.13 25.61 14.49
C PRO A 72 -11.83 25.93 15.21
N THR A 73 -11.89 26.78 16.23
CA THR A 73 -10.73 27.15 17.07
C THR A 73 -10.79 26.53 18.47
N ASN A 74 -11.94 26.01 18.87
CA ASN A 74 -12.09 25.29 20.14
C ASN A 74 -11.54 23.85 19.98
N PRO A 75 -10.53 23.43 20.78
CA PRO A 75 -9.98 22.08 20.70
C PRO A 75 -10.99 20.97 20.95
N ASN A 76 -11.95 21.16 21.86
CA ASN A 76 -12.97 20.14 22.15
C ASN A 76 -13.91 19.95 20.97
N GLU A 77 -14.25 21.03 20.27
CA GLU A 77 -15.03 20.95 19.04
C GLU A 77 -14.24 20.22 17.94
N GLN A 78 -12.94 20.50 17.80
CA GLN A 78 -12.09 19.80 16.84
C GLN A 78 -12.02 18.29 17.13
N ILE A 79 -11.87 17.91 18.40
CA ILE A 79 -11.86 16.49 18.82
C ILE A 79 -13.19 15.82 18.51
N GLN A 80 -14.32 16.44 18.86
CA GLN A 80 -15.64 15.88 18.59
C GLN A 80 -15.86 15.67 17.09
N LEU A 81 -15.56 16.69 16.27
CA LEU A 81 -15.71 16.60 14.83
C LEU A 81 -14.81 15.52 14.21
N ALA A 82 -13.61 15.32 14.75
CA ALA A 82 -12.70 14.27 14.31
C ALA A 82 -13.21 12.87 14.68
N ILE A 83 -13.73 12.68 15.90
CA ILE A 83 -14.36 11.43 16.34
C ILE A 83 -15.54 11.09 15.41
N ASP A 84 -16.43 12.05 15.16
CA ASP A 84 -17.59 11.84 14.30
C ASP A 84 -17.14 11.50 12.86
N ALA A 85 -16.07 12.12 12.37
CA ALA A 85 -15.53 11.83 11.05
C ALA A 85 -14.97 10.40 10.94
N VAL A 86 -14.29 9.91 11.98
CA VAL A 86 -13.80 8.52 12.02
C VAL A 86 -14.97 7.55 11.99
N PHE A 87 -16.01 7.76 12.81
CA PHE A 87 -17.20 6.89 12.78
C PHE A 87 -17.93 6.94 11.44
N ARG A 88 -18.09 8.12 10.82
CA ARG A 88 -18.64 8.21 9.46
C ARG A 88 -17.79 7.46 8.44
N SER A 89 -16.46 7.49 8.57
CA SER A 89 -15.55 6.83 7.63
C SER A 89 -15.74 5.31 7.58
N TRP A 90 -16.22 4.69 8.67
CA TRP A 90 -16.55 3.27 8.72
C TRP A 90 -17.60 2.86 7.68
N MET A 91 -18.54 3.74 7.39
CA MET A 91 -19.61 3.53 6.39
C MET A 91 -19.27 4.11 5.01
N GLY A 92 -18.05 4.60 4.82
CA GLY A 92 -17.60 5.08 3.51
C GLY A 92 -17.52 3.94 2.49
N GLU A 93 -17.83 4.23 1.23
CA GLU A 93 -17.87 3.26 0.12
C GLU A 93 -16.61 2.39 0.05
N ARG A 94 -15.42 3.01 0.15
CA ARG A 94 -14.14 2.30 0.16
C ARG A 94 -14.04 1.28 1.31
N ALA A 95 -14.52 1.64 2.50
CA ALA A 95 -14.48 0.78 3.69
C ALA A 95 -15.48 -0.38 3.58
N VAL A 96 -16.68 -0.12 3.03
CA VAL A 96 -17.69 -1.15 2.77
C VAL A 96 -17.15 -2.19 1.78
N VAL A 97 -16.64 -1.74 0.63
CA VAL A 97 -16.04 -2.62 -0.39
C VAL A 97 -14.84 -3.39 0.17
N TYR A 98 -14.01 -2.74 1.00
CA TYR A 98 -12.88 -3.41 1.65
C TYR A 98 -13.35 -4.55 2.55
N ARG A 99 -14.37 -4.34 3.38
CA ARG A 99 -14.91 -5.39 4.26
C ARG A 99 -15.51 -6.53 3.47
N GLU A 100 -16.28 -6.25 2.42
CA GLU A 100 -16.84 -7.28 1.54
C GLU A 100 -15.74 -8.13 0.89
N LYS A 101 -14.70 -7.50 0.32
CA LYS A 101 -13.60 -8.22 -0.34
C LYS A 101 -12.74 -9.06 0.61
N ASN A 102 -12.63 -8.63 1.87
CA ASN A 102 -11.85 -9.30 2.92
C ASN A 102 -12.71 -10.16 3.85
N ASN A 103 -14.00 -10.38 3.53
CA ASN A 103 -14.96 -11.14 4.34
C ASN A 103 -14.99 -10.70 5.81
N ILE A 104 -14.91 -9.39 6.07
CA ILE A 104 -15.02 -8.82 7.41
C ILE A 104 -16.50 -8.63 7.73
N THR A 105 -17.07 -9.64 8.39
CA THR A 105 -18.46 -9.69 8.82
C THR A 105 -18.66 -8.90 10.12
N ARG A 106 -19.93 -8.64 10.49
CA ARG A 106 -20.27 -7.84 11.68
C ARG A 106 -19.84 -8.49 13.00
N ASP A 107 -19.75 -9.82 13.03
CA ASP A 107 -19.21 -10.60 14.14
C ASP A 107 -17.69 -10.44 14.30
N ILE A 108 -16.96 -10.15 13.21
CA ILE A 108 -15.53 -9.83 13.25
C ILE A 108 -15.32 -8.37 13.66
N ALA A 109 -16.03 -7.44 13.01
CA ALA A 109 -15.97 -6.03 13.31
C ALA A 109 -17.30 -5.33 13.00
N SER A 110 -17.92 -4.75 14.03
CA SER A 110 -19.17 -3.98 13.91
C SER A 110 -18.95 -2.46 13.83
N GLY A 111 -17.71 -1.99 14.02
CA GLY A 111 -17.36 -0.59 14.04
C GLY A 111 -15.85 -0.36 13.98
N THR A 112 -15.45 0.90 14.17
CA THR A 112 -14.04 1.29 14.30
C THR A 112 -13.85 2.07 15.60
N ALA A 113 -12.69 1.93 16.23
CA ALA A 113 -12.34 2.67 17.44
C ALA A 113 -11.68 4.02 17.08
N VAL A 114 -11.70 4.96 18.02
CA VAL A 114 -10.95 6.22 17.91
C VAL A 114 -9.88 6.24 19.00
N ASN A 115 -8.62 6.36 18.60
CA ASN A 115 -7.49 6.49 19.51
C ASN A 115 -7.09 7.96 19.65
N CYS A 116 -7.29 8.54 20.84
CA CYS A 116 -6.82 9.87 21.18
C CYS A 116 -5.48 9.76 21.92
N GLN A 117 -4.41 10.28 21.31
CA GLN A 117 -3.04 10.14 21.82
C GLN A 117 -2.39 11.51 21.98
N THR A 118 -1.57 11.67 23.03
CA THR A 118 -0.71 12.84 23.17
C THR A 118 0.30 12.90 22.04
N MET A 119 0.40 14.06 21.38
CA MET A 119 1.32 14.25 20.26
C MET A 119 2.78 14.25 20.69
N VAL A 120 3.61 13.66 19.83
CA VAL A 120 5.07 13.80 19.83
C VAL A 120 5.52 14.19 18.42
N PHE A 121 6.59 14.97 18.31
CA PHE A 121 6.93 15.68 17.08
C PHE A 121 8.30 15.30 16.51
N GLY A 122 8.29 14.63 15.36
CA GLY A 122 9.51 14.34 14.58
C GLY A 122 10.05 15.54 13.79
N ASN A 123 9.33 16.68 13.79
CA ASN A 123 9.60 17.88 12.98
C ASN A 123 10.06 19.10 13.81
N MET A 124 10.66 18.87 14.99
CA MET A 124 11.17 19.95 15.86
C MET A 124 12.62 20.36 15.58
N GLY A 125 13.32 19.67 14.68
CA GLY A 125 14.73 19.92 14.38
C GLY A 125 15.41 18.69 13.78
N ASN A 126 16.73 18.77 13.58
CA ASN A 126 17.53 17.65 13.07
C ASN A 126 17.85 16.60 14.14
N ASP A 127 17.54 16.88 15.40
CA ASP A 127 17.54 15.97 16.54
C ASP A 127 16.18 15.26 16.71
N SER A 128 15.28 15.43 15.74
CA SER A 128 13.94 14.84 15.72
C SER A 128 13.74 14.06 14.42
N ALA A 129 13.02 12.95 14.50
CA ALA A 129 12.81 12.02 13.39
C ALA A 129 11.49 11.26 13.53
N THR A 130 11.02 10.68 12.44
CA THR A 130 9.91 9.73 12.42
C THR A 130 10.22 8.63 11.42
N GLY A 131 9.72 7.43 11.64
CA GLY A 131 10.01 6.30 10.76
C GLY A 131 9.10 5.11 10.98
N VAL A 132 9.18 4.19 10.03
CA VAL A 132 8.45 2.93 10.02
C VAL A 132 9.46 1.82 9.79
N VAL A 133 9.41 0.78 10.63
CA VAL A 133 10.33 -0.36 10.53
C VAL A 133 9.61 -1.69 10.70
N PHE A 134 10.16 -2.70 10.06
CA PHE A 134 9.77 -4.10 10.21
C PHE A 134 10.89 -4.83 10.96
N THR A 135 10.54 -5.71 11.90
CA THR A 135 11.55 -6.45 12.69
C THR A 135 12.24 -7.55 11.89
N ARG A 136 11.63 -7.96 10.78
CA ARG A 136 12.17 -8.87 9.76
C ARG A 136 11.73 -8.37 8.38
N ASN A 137 12.47 -8.73 7.35
CA ASN A 137 12.15 -8.33 5.98
C ASN A 137 10.82 -8.97 5.52
N GLY A 138 9.89 -8.13 5.05
CA GLY A 138 8.53 -8.57 4.70
C GLY A 138 8.45 -9.39 3.41
N GLN A 139 9.47 -9.32 2.56
CA GLN A 139 9.52 -9.98 1.25
C GLN A 139 10.24 -11.32 1.31
N ASN A 140 11.42 -11.37 1.97
CA ASN A 140 12.27 -12.56 2.01
C ASN A 140 12.33 -13.26 3.38
N GLY A 141 11.80 -12.64 4.44
CA GLY A 141 11.76 -13.21 5.79
C GLY A 141 13.09 -13.22 6.54
N ILE A 142 14.15 -12.63 5.97
CA ILE A 142 15.46 -12.51 6.63
C ILE A 142 15.30 -11.69 7.91
N LYS A 143 15.98 -12.13 8.97
CA LYS A 143 15.97 -11.48 10.28
C LYS A 143 16.90 -10.26 10.29
N GLU A 144 16.41 -9.17 9.72
CA GLU A 144 17.03 -7.85 9.74
C GLU A 144 15.97 -6.78 9.95
N ILE A 145 16.35 -5.68 10.59
CA ILE A 145 15.44 -4.52 10.68
C ILE A 145 15.44 -3.84 9.32
N GLU A 146 14.29 -3.85 8.66
CA GLU A 146 14.05 -3.16 7.40
C GLU A 146 13.19 -1.94 7.66
N GLY A 147 13.41 -0.84 6.96
CA GLY A 147 12.52 0.32 7.06
C GLY A 147 13.17 1.63 6.67
N GLU A 148 12.40 2.69 6.83
CA GLU A 148 12.78 4.03 6.42
C GLU A 148 12.46 5.04 7.53
N TYR A 149 13.25 6.12 7.58
CA TYR A 149 13.01 7.25 8.46
C TYR A 149 13.28 8.59 7.76
N LEU A 150 12.72 9.66 8.32
CA LEU A 150 12.98 11.03 7.92
C LEU A 150 13.35 11.88 9.13
N LEU A 151 14.40 12.69 8.99
CA LEU A 151 14.72 13.75 9.94
C LEU A 151 13.81 14.95 9.72
N ASN A 152 13.48 15.63 10.82
CA ASN A 152 12.71 16.87 10.82
C ASN A 152 11.42 16.75 9.99
N ALA A 153 10.63 15.71 10.28
CA ALA A 153 9.46 15.28 9.50
C ALA A 153 8.34 14.75 10.40
N GLN A 154 7.12 14.64 9.87
CA GLN A 154 6.03 13.90 10.52
C GLN A 154 5.71 12.62 9.72
N GLY A 155 5.00 11.68 10.35
CA GLY A 155 4.75 10.35 9.79
C GLY A 155 4.08 10.40 8.40
N GLU A 156 3.27 11.43 8.13
CA GLU A 156 2.66 11.64 6.82
C GLU A 156 3.70 11.82 5.71
N ASP A 157 4.84 12.46 5.99
CA ASP A 157 5.90 12.66 4.99
C ASP A 157 6.57 11.34 4.59
N VAL A 158 6.58 10.35 5.51
CA VAL A 158 7.09 8.99 5.27
C VAL A 158 6.04 8.17 4.52
N VAL A 159 4.80 8.14 5.01
CA VAL A 159 3.72 7.30 4.46
C VAL A 159 3.26 7.78 3.08
N ALA A 160 3.17 9.10 2.87
CA ALA A 160 2.74 9.67 1.60
C ALA A 160 3.85 9.69 0.53
N GLY A 161 5.10 9.33 0.87
CA GLY A 161 6.22 9.29 -0.06
C GLY A 161 6.61 10.65 -0.65
N VAL A 162 6.18 11.76 -0.03
CA VAL A 162 6.48 13.14 -0.49
C VAL A 162 7.98 13.43 -0.40
N ARG A 163 8.66 12.80 0.57
CA ARG A 163 10.11 12.82 0.72
C ARG A 163 10.61 11.37 0.68
N THR A 164 11.70 11.15 -0.06
CA THR A 164 12.37 9.84 -0.07
C THR A 164 12.96 9.57 1.31
N GLY A 165 12.49 8.49 1.96
CA GLY A 165 13.00 8.04 3.23
C GLY A 165 14.47 7.65 3.17
N LYS A 166 15.19 7.83 4.28
CA LYS A 166 16.52 7.26 4.46
C LYS A 166 16.37 5.84 4.99
N ASP A 167 17.20 4.93 4.48
CA ASP A 167 17.34 3.58 5.01
C ASP A 167 17.65 3.61 6.52
N ILE A 168 16.93 2.79 7.30
CA ILE A 168 17.02 2.75 8.76
C ILE A 168 18.44 2.50 9.29
N SER A 169 19.30 1.81 8.55
CA SER A 169 20.70 1.58 8.93
C SER A 169 21.48 2.89 9.12
N LYS A 170 21.09 3.96 8.42
CA LYS A 170 21.72 5.29 8.56
C LYS A 170 21.40 5.96 9.89
N LEU A 171 20.27 5.60 10.52
CA LEU A 171 19.88 6.13 11.82
C LEU A 171 20.91 5.75 12.90
N GLN A 172 21.60 4.62 12.76
CA GLN A 172 22.68 4.23 13.67
C GLN A 172 23.80 5.28 13.76
N LYS A 173 24.08 5.97 12.65
CA LYS A 173 25.11 7.02 12.59
C LYS A 173 24.54 8.39 12.98
N GLU A 174 23.33 8.71 12.53
CA GLU A 174 22.73 10.04 12.74
C GLU A 174 22.14 10.21 14.15
N MET A 175 21.54 9.17 14.73
CA MET A 175 20.88 9.19 16.04
C MET A 175 21.14 7.89 16.81
N PRO A 176 22.40 7.61 17.23
CA PRO A 176 22.80 6.32 17.78
C PRO A 176 22.03 5.90 19.04
N LYS A 177 21.65 6.86 19.90
CA LYS A 177 20.85 6.59 21.11
C LYS A 177 19.45 6.06 20.74
N SER A 178 18.75 6.78 19.86
CA SER A 178 17.42 6.40 19.38
C SER A 178 17.44 5.08 18.61
N TYR A 179 18.47 4.84 17.79
CA TYR A 179 18.63 3.55 17.10
C TYR A 179 18.80 2.38 18.07
N LYS A 180 19.57 2.56 19.16
CA LYS A 180 19.73 1.53 20.19
C LYS A 180 18.41 1.22 20.90
N GLU A 181 17.62 2.24 21.22
CA GLU A 181 16.29 2.09 21.83
C GLU A 181 15.29 1.42 20.87
N LEU A 182 15.30 1.80 19.59
CA LEU A 182 14.52 1.15 18.54
C LEU A 182 14.87 -0.33 18.41
N PHE A 183 16.16 -0.66 18.33
CA PHE A 183 16.61 -2.05 18.19
C PHE A 183 16.21 -2.91 19.40
N ALA A 184 16.33 -2.37 20.62
CA ALA A 184 15.88 -3.05 21.84
C ALA A 184 14.35 -3.24 21.85
N THR A 185 13.62 -2.23 21.39
CA THR A 185 12.16 -2.25 21.25
C THR A 185 11.71 -3.32 20.27
N CYS A 186 12.28 -3.37 19.06
CA CYS A 186 11.96 -4.37 18.04
C CYS A 186 12.08 -5.79 18.61
N LYS A 187 13.18 -6.09 19.30
CA LYS A 187 13.39 -7.38 19.97
C LYS A 187 12.34 -7.67 21.04
N LYS A 188 11.99 -6.68 21.85
CA LYS A 188 11.01 -6.83 22.93
C LYS A 188 9.61 -7.10 22.38
N LEU A 189 9.19 -6.35 21.36
CA LEU A 189 7.87 -6.49 20.73
C LEU A 189 7.74 -7.82 19.99
N GLU A 190 8.74 -8.20 19.19
CA GLU A 190 8.72 -9.49 18.49
C GLU A 190 8.69 -10.68 19.46
N LYS A 191 9.44 -10.62 20.57
CA LYS A 191 9.40 -11.64 21.62
C LYS A 191 8.05 -11.67 22.34
N HIS A 192 7.44 -10.51 22.59
CA HIS A 192 6.17 -10.40 23.29
C HIS A 192 5.01 -10.94 22.45
N PHE A 193 4.87 -10.45 21.21
CA PHE A 193 3.81 -10.85 20.30
C PHE A 193 4.05 -12.20 19.62
N ARG A 194 5.29 -12.70 19.66
CA ARG A 194 5.72 -13.92 18.96
C ARG A 194 5.38 -13.88 17.47
N GLU A 195 5.48 -12.69 16.89
CA GLU A 195 5.25 -12.39 15.48
C GLU A 195 6.20 -11.26 15.06
N PRO A 196 6.71 -11.25 13.82
CA PRO A 196 7.38 -10.09 13.26
C PRO A 196 6.47 -8.86 13.31
N GLN A 197 7.04 -7.71 13.64
CA GLN A 197 6.28 -6.49 13.89
C GLN A 197 6.55 -5.42 12.83
N ASP A 198 5.50 -4.70 12.47
CA ASP A 198 5.50 -3.42 11.76
C ASP A 198 5.32 -2.32 12.82
N ILE A 199 6.32 -1.46 12.98
CA ILE A 199 6.47 -0.52 14.09
C ILE A 199 6.61 0.90 13.53
N GLU A 200 5.77 1.80 14.03
CA GLU A 200 5.89 3.24 13.79
C GLU A 200 6.48 3.93 15.03
N PHE A 201 7.48 4.77 14.81
CA PHE A 201 8.18 5.47 15.89
C PHE A 201 8.43 6.94 15.57
N THR A 202 8.61 7.72 16.62
CA THR A 202 9.04 9.12 16.53
C THR A 202 10.13 9.38 17.56
N THR A 203 11.16 10.10 17.16
CA THR A 203 12.11 10.73 18.09
C THR A 203 11.83 12.22 18.12
N GLU A 204 11.54 12.76 19.30
CA GLU A 204 11.35 14.19 19.54
C GLU A 204 12.53 14.68 20.38
N GLN A 205 13.36 15.53 19.79
CA GLN A 205 14.52 16.15 20.46
C GLN A 205 15.40 15.14 21.21
N GLY A 206 15.73 14.03 20.54
CA GLY A 206 16.54 12.93 21.07
C GLY A 206 15.79 11.93 21.96
N LYS A 207 14.52 12.15 22.31
CA LYS A 207 13.70 11.21 23.09
C LYS A 207 12.87 10.31 22.16
N PHE A 208 13.01 9.00 22.31
CA PHE A 208 12.35 7.99 21.47
C PHE A 208 10.95 7.64 22.00
N TYR A 209 10.01 7.47 21.08
CA TYR A 209 8.63 7.10 21.34
C TYR A 209 8.15 6.07 20.32
N ILE A 210 7.39 5.08 20.77
CA ILE A 210 6.65 4.14 19.92
C ILE A 210 5.24 4.68 19.76
N LEU A 211 4.76 4.75 18.53
CA LEU A 211 3.41 5.22 18.23
C LEU A 211 2.46 4.04 17.98
N GLN A 212 2.92 3.08 17.20
CA GLN A 212 2.12 1.92 16.79
C GLN A 212 2.99 0.69 16.63
N THR A 213 2.42 -0.48 16.91
CA THR A 213 2.96 -1.78 16.49
C THR A 213 1.82 -2.67 16.05
N ARG A 214 2.06 -3.51 15.05
CA ARG A 214 1.14 -4.56 14.62
C ARG A 214 1.91 -5.72 14.00
N THR A 215 1.26 -6.86 13.83
CA THR A 215 1.85 -7.97 13.05
C THR A 215 2.18 -7.51 11.64
N ALA A 216 3.43 -7.71 11.23
CA ALA A 216 3.90 -7.36 9.90
C ALA A 216 3.17 -8.20 8.83
N LYS A 217 2.72 -7.54 7.76
CA LYS A 217 2.27 -8.24 6.55
C LYS A 217 3.50 -8.77 5.81
N MET A 218 3.40 -10.01 5.35
CA MET A 218 4.53 -10.73 4.76
C MET A 218 4.10 -11.49 3.50
N SER A 219 5.06 -11.73 2.61
CA SER A 219 4.88 -12.68 1.51
C SER A 219 4.77 -14.11 2.05
N ALA A 220 4.23 -15.04 1.26
CA ALA A 220 4.17 -16.46 1.62
C ALA A 220 5.57 -17.02 1.92
N PHE A 221 6.56 -16.63 1.11
CA PHE A 221 7.95 -17.03 1.30
C PHE A 221 8.53 -16.50 2.62
N ALA A 222 8.30 -15.23 2.94
CA ALA A 222 8.73 -14.64 4.21
C ALA A 222 8.03 -15.31 5.42
N LEU A 223 6.74 -15.66 5.32
CA LEU A 223 6.03 -16.37 6.39
C LEU A 223 6.63 -17.75 6.68
N ILE A 224 7.03 -18.51 5.66
CA ILE A 224 7.72 -19.79 5.84
C ILE A 224 9.07 -19.57 6.52
N LYS A 225 9.91 -18.72 5.94
CA LYS A 225 11.25 -18.43 6.47
C LYS A 225 11.20 -18.00 7.93
N THR A 226 10.32 -17.05 8.24
CA THR A 226 10.15 -16.55 9.61
C THR A 226 9.54 -17.60 10.53
N SER A 227 8.65 -18.47 10.05
CA SER A 227 8.10 -19.56 10.86
C SER A 227 9.17 -20.58 11.25
N VAL A 228 9.98 -21.01 10.30
CA VAL A 228 11.10 -21.92 10.56
C VAL A 228 12.13 -21.27 11.51
N ASP A 229 12.52 -20.03 11.25
CA ASP A 229 13.46 -19.31 12.12
C ASP A 229 12.92 -19.14 13.53
N MET A 230 11.65 -18.78 13.69
CA MET A 230 11.05 -18.55 15.01
C MET A 230 10.86 -19.85 15.80
N VAL A 231 10.69 -21.00 15.13
CA VAL A 231 10.76 -22.32 15.77
C VAL A 231 12.19 -22.62 16.22
N LYS A 232 13.20 -22.40 15.36
CA LYS A 232 14.63 -22.57 15.70
C LYS A 232 15.03 -21.68 16.89
N GLU A 233 14.49 -20.48 16.96
CA GLU A 233 14.69 -19.50 18.04
C GLU A 233 13.85 -19.80 19.30
N LYS A 234 13.00 -20.83 19.29
CA LYS A 234 12.08 -21.20 20.37
C LYS A 234 11.08 -20.08 20.75
N LEU A 235 10.73 -19.21 19.81
CA LEU A 235 9.70 -18.19 19.99
C LEU A 235 8.29 -18.76 19.82
N ILE A 236 8.14 -19.73 18.92
CA ILE A 236 6.88 -20.45 18.65
C ILE A 236 7.14 -21.95 18.53
N ASP A 237 6.08 -22.75 18.67
CA ASP A 237 6.11 -24.19 18.40
C ASP A 237 5.73 -24.51 16.93
N LYS A 238 5.86 -25.78 16.54
CA LYS A 238 5.56 -26.25 15.19
C LYS A 238 4.08 -26.10 14.81
N ASN A 239 3.16 -26.30 15.75
CA ASN A 239 1.73 -26.17 15.50
C ASN A 239 1.36 -24.71 15.17
N ARG A 240 1.96 -23.77 15.92
CA ARG A 240 1.83 -22.34 15.64
C ARG A 240 2.46 -21.97 14.31
N ALA A 241 3.65 -22.49 14.00
CA ALA A 241 4.30 -22.26 12.70
C ALA A 241 3.41 -22.65 11.51
N LEU A 242 2.75 -23.81 11.57
CA LEU A 242 1.82 -24.28 10.53
C LEU A 242 0.58 -23.39 10.40
N THR A 243 -0.01 -22.98 11.52
CA THR A 243 -1.25 -22.17 11.54
C THR A 243 -1.02 -20.68 11.23
N ARG A 244 0.22 -20.22 11.20
CA ARG A 244 0.57 -18.85 10.80
C ARG A 244 0.42 -18.58 9.31
N ILE A 245 0.47 -19.61 8.47
CA ILE A 245 0.44 -19.48 7.01
C ILE A 245 -0.98 -19.73 6.51
N PRO A 246 -1.68 -18.72 5.98
CA PRO A 246 -3.00 -18.95 5.38
C PRO A 246 -2.86 -19.89 4.18
N ALA A 247 -3.68 -20.93 4.12
CA ALA A 247 -3.60 -21.95 3.07
C ALA A 247 -3.65 -21.35 1.65
N GLN A 248 -4.44 -20.29 1.44
CA GLN A 248 -4.54 -19.61 0.15
C GLN A 248 -3.24 -18.93 -0.28
N GLN A 249 -2.36 -18.54 0.66
CA GLN A 249 -1.07 -17.95 0.33
C GLN A 249 -0.04 -18.99 -0.10
N LEU A 250 -0.22 -20.27 0.24
CA LEU A 250 0.69 -21.34 -0.20
C LEU A 250 0.59 -21.60 -1.70
N GLU A 251 -0.58 -21.39 -2.31
CA GLU A 251 -0.73 -21.49 -3.77
C GLU A 251 0.24 -20.55 -4.51
N ALA A 252 0.52 -19.37 -3.95
CA ALA A 252 1.46 -18.42 -4.55
C ALA A 252 2.90 -18.98 -4.68
N LEU A 253 3.27 -20.01 -3.93
CA LEU A 253 4.59 -20.66 -4.01
C LEU A 253 4.69 -21.65 -5.16
N LEU A 254 3.57 -22.00 -5.80
CA LEU A 254 3.52 -22.93 -6.94
C LEU A 254 3.56 -22.19 -8.27
N HIS A 255 3.39 -20.87 -8.26
CA HIS A 255 3.34 -20.05 -9.45
C HIS A 255 4.51 -19.05 -9.49
N LYS A 256 4.88 -18.62 -10.69
CA LYS A 256 5.82 -17.48 -10.85
C LYS A 256 5.22 -16.27 -10.14
N THR A 257 6.03 -15.47 -9.46
CA THR A 257 5.58 -14.23 -8.81
C THR A 257 6.32 -13.03 -9.39
N ILE A 258 5.78 -11.83 -9.22
CA ILE A 258 6.50 -10.60 -9.61
C ILE A 258 7.69 -10.37 -8.68
N ASP A 259 8.80 -9.85 -9.23
CA ASP A 259 9.87 -9.26 -8.43
C ASP A 259 9.44 -7.86 -7.92
N TYR A 260 8.91 -7.81 -6.70
CA TYR A 260 8.42 -6.57 -6.07
C TYR A 260 9.51 -5.51 -5.86
N SER A 261 10.80 -5.85 -5.93
CA SER A 261 11.87 -4.85 -5.87
C SER A 261 11.92 -3.97 -7.12
N LYS A 262 11.42 -4.49 -8.25
CA LYS A 262 11.42 -3.83 -9.55
C LYS A 262 10.13 -3.10 -9.88
N THR A 263 9.04 -3.33 -9.13
CA THR A 263 7.73 -2.75 -9.44
C THR A 263 7.69 -1.23 -9.37
N LYS A 264 8.61 -0.59 -8.64
CA LYS A 264 8.70 0.88 -8.56
C LYS A 264 9.01 1.53 -9.93
N ASP A 265 9.65 0.79 -10.84
CA ASP A 265 10.01 1.28 -12.18
C ASP A 265 8.86 1.14 -13.19
N PHE A 266 7.76 0.48 -12.81
CA PHE A 266 6.64 0.20 -13.70
C PHE A 266 5.36 0.91 -13.26
N ARG A 267 4.60 1.43 -14.21
CA ARG A 267 3.35 2.11 -13.93
C ARG A 267 2.25 1.10 -13.63
N GLN A 268 1.65 1.20 -12.44
CA GLN A 268 0.42 0.50 -12.10
C GLN A 268 -0.76 1.08 -12.89
N LEU A 269 -1.45 0.22 -13.62
CA LEU A 269 -2.58 0.56 -14.49
C LEU A 269 -3.91 0.45 -13.77
N ALA A 270 -4.12 -0.64 -13.04
CA ALA A 270 -5.37 -0.93 -12.34
C ALA A 270 -5.12 -1.88 -11.16
N ASN A 271 -6.14 -2.02 -10.30
CA ASN A 271 -6.20 -3.08 -9.30
C ASN A 271 -7.58 -3.76 -9.33
N GLY A 272 -7.60 -5.09 -9.29
CA GLY A 272 -8.81 -5.90 -9.33
C GLY A 272 -8.90 -6.87 -8.18
N ILE A 273 -9.67 -7.93 -8.40
CA ILE A 273 -9.80 -9.06 -7.50
C ILE A 273 -8.80 -10.14 -7.96
N ALA A 274 -7.81 -10.43 -7.13
CA ALA A 274 -6.94 -11.59 -7.24
C ALA A 274 -7.80 -12.87 -7.26
N ALA A 275 -7.98 -13.46 -8.44
CA ALA A 275 -8.91 -14.57 -8.66
C ALA A 275 -8.19 -15.93 -8.74
N SER A 276 -7.00 -15.92 -9.36
CA SER A 276 -6.11 -17.06 -9.49
C SER A 276 -4.66 -16.56 -9.36
N PRO A 277 -3.84 -17.14 -8.47
CA PRO A 277 -2.52 -16.63 -8.12
C PRO A 277 -1.49 -16.77 -9.25
N GLY A 278 -0.38 -16.04 -9.10
CA GLY A 278 0.78 -16.06 -9.99
C GLY A 278 0.93 -14.79 -10.83
N ALA A 279 2.06 -14.68 -11.53
CA ALA A 279 2.42 -13.55 -12.36
C ALA A 279 2.54 -13.97 -13.82
N ALA A 280 1.94 -13.19 -14.70
CA ALA A 280 2.00 -13.40 -16.14
C ALA A 280 2.28 -12.09 -16.86
N SER A 281 3.24 -12.12 -17.79
CA SER A 281 3.54 -11.02 -18.70
C SER A 281 3.32 -11.46 -20.13
N GLY A 282 2.70 -10.59 -20.93
CA GLY A 282 2.41 -10.89 -22.31
C GLY A 282 1.79 -9.72 -23.05
N ILE A 283 1.50 -9.94 -24.32
CA ILE A 283 0.83 -9.00 -25.20
C ILE A 283 -0.66 -8.95 -24.85
N ALA A 284 -1.20 -7.74 -24.67
CA ALA A 284 -2.61 -7.48 -24.49
C ALA A 284 -3.40 -7.88 -25.75
N VAL A 285 -4.37 -8.79 -25.61
CA VAL A 285 -5.26 -9.23 -26.70
C VAL A 285 -6.71 -9.23 -26.25
N PHE A 286 -7.61 -8.69 -27.09
CA PHE A 286 -9.02 -8.47 -26.73
C PHE A 286 -9.99 -9.44 -27.42
N ASP A 287 -9.49 -10.20 -28.39
CA ASP A 287 -10.23 -11.18 -29.18
C ASP A 287 -9.77 -12.63 -28.91
N VAL A 288 -10.74 -13.52 -28.77
CA VAL A 288 -10.53 -14.93 -28.39
C VAL A 288 -9.80 -15.70 -29.48
N LYS A 289 -10.21 -15.55 -30.75
CA LYS A 289 -9.60 -16.28 -31.88
C LYS A 289 -8.16 -15.84 -32.08
N ARG A 290 -7.89 -14.55 -31.92
CA ARG A 290 -6.53 -14.00 -31.98
C ARG A 290 -5.66 -14.49 -30.83
N ALA A 291 -6.18 -14.52 -29.60
CA ALA A 291 -5.44 -15.05 -28.45
C ALA A 291 -5.04 -16.51 -28.66
N ILE A 292 -5.94 -17.33 -29.22
CA ILE A 292 -5.65 -18.73 -29.59
C ILE A 292 -4.54 -18.80 -30.64
N ALA A 293 -4.72 -18.13 -31.78
CA ALA A 293 -3.76 -18.18 -32.89
C ALA A 293 -2.37 -17.64 -32.50
N MET A 294 -2.31 -16.61 -31.65
CA MET A 294 -1.04 -16.06 -31.16
C MET A 294 -0.38 -17.00 -30.15
N GLY A 295 -1.15 -17.58 -29.22
CA GLY A 295 -0.63 -18.54 -28.25
C GLY A 295 -0.13 -19.84 -28.86
N GLU A 296 -0.82 -20.36 -29.90
CA GLU A 296 -0.36 -21.52 -30.68
C GLU A 296 0.96 -21.25 -31.41
N ASN A 297 1.20 -19.99 -31.78
CA ASN A 297 2.48 -19.53 -32.32
C ASN A 297 3.51 -19.15 -31.22
N ASN A 298 3.35 -19.67 -30.00
CA ASN A 298 4.21 -19.44 -28.83
C ASN A 298 4.36 -17.96 -28.42
N THR A 299 3.42 -17.09 -28.80
CA THR A 299 3.40 -15.71 -28.33
C THR A 299 2.74 -15.66 -26.95
N LYS A 300 3.41 -15.05 -25.97
CA LYS A 300 2.84 -14.85 -24.63
C LYS A 300 1.72 -13.81 -24.68
N VAL A 301 0.49 -14.22 -24.39
CA VAL A 301 -0.71 -13.38 -24.48
C VAL A 301 -1.35 -13.21 -23.11
N ILE A 302 -1.83 -12.00 -22.82
CA ILE A 302 -2.79 -11.73 -21.74
C ILE A 302 -4.15 -11.47 -22.38
N LEU A 303 -5.11 -12.36 -22.11
CA LEU A 303 -6.47 -12.24 -22.63
C LEU A 303 -7.25 -11.23 -21.80
N ILE A 304 -7.76 -10.19 -22.45
CA ILE A 304 -8.50 -9.09 -21.82
C ILE A 304 -9.95 -9.13 -22.29
N ARG A 305 -10.88 -9.20 -21.33
CA ARG A 305 -12.31 -9.21 -21.61
C ARG A 305 -13.07 -8.30 -20.65
N ILE A 306 -14.29 -7.93 -21.00
CA ILE A 306 -15.22 -7.30 -20.05
C ILE A 306 -15.66 -8.37 -19.04
N GLU A 307 -16.15 -9.49 -19.58
CA GLU A 307 -16.49 -10.72 -18.87
C GLU A 307 -16.12 -11.91 -19.78
N THR A 308 -15.98 -13.11 -19.22
CA THR A 308 -15.71 -14.32 -20.02
C THR A 308 -16.92 -15.23 -20.06
N LYS A 309 -17.03 -15.97 -21.15
CA LYS A 309 -18.10 -16.96 -21.40
C LYS A 309 -17.50 -18.36 -21.59
N PRO A 310 -18.29 -19.44 -21.47
CA PRO A 310 -17.81 -20.80 -21.70
C PRO A 310 -17.15 -21.02 -23.07
N GLU A 311 -17.59 -20.29 -24.10
CA GLU A 311 -16.98 -20.29 -25.44
C GLU A 311 -15.55 -19.71 -25.48
N ASP A 312 -15.14 -18.93 -24.47
CA ASP A 312 -13.80 -18.33 -24.38
C ASP A 312 -12.75 -19.32 -23.83
N VAL A 313 -13.16 -20.45 -23.25
CA VAL A 313 -12.28 -21.43 -22.57
C VAL A 313 -11.09 -21.89 -23.43
N PRO A 314 -11.22 -22.16 -24.75
CA PRO A 314 -10.08 -22.51 -25.58
C PRO A 314 -8.96 -21.45 -25.55
N ALA A 315 -9.29 -20.16 -25.47
CA ALA A 315 -8.29 -19.10 -25.39
C ALA A 315 -7.56 -19.03 -24.04
N PHE A 316 -8.11 -19.62 -22.96
CA PHE A 316 -7.43 -19.66 -21.66
C PHE A 316 -6.19 -20.55 -21.70
N PHE A 317 -6.26 -21.66 -22.45
CA PHE A 317 -5.10 -22.54 -22.64
C PHE A 317 -3.96 -21.83 -23.39
N SER A 318 -4.32 -21.05 -24.40
CA SER A 318 -3.39 -20.29 -25.24
C SER A 318 -2.93 -18.95 -24.65
N SER A 319 -3.40 -18.58 -23.45
CA SER A 319 -3.04 -17.32 -22.77
C SER A 319 -2.17 -17.58 -21.55
N GLU A 320 -1.21 -16.70 -21.26
CA GLU A 320 -0.40 -16.75 -20.04
C GLU A 320 -1.20 -16.28 -18.81
N GLY A 321 -2.22 -15.44 -19.01
CA GLY A 321 -3.09 -15.00 -17.94
C GLY A 321 -4.33 -14.25 -18.44
N ILE A 322 -5.29 -14.06 -17.55
CA ILE A 322 -6.63 -13.55 -17.88
C ILE A 322 -6.93 -12.30 -17.05
N LEU A 323 -7.40 -11.25 -17.72
CA LEU A 323 -7.78 -9.99 -17.10
C LEU A 323 -9.21 -9.61 -17.49
N THR A 324 -10.07 -9.36 -16.49
CA THR A 324 -11.46 -8.95 -16.75
C THR A 324 -11.87 -7.68 -16.01
N SER A 325 -12.67 -6.83 -16.66
CA SER A 325 -13.18 -5.61 -16.02
C SER A 325 -14.35 -5.87 -15.06
N LEU A 326 -15.15 -6.91 -15.33
CA LEU A 326 -16.25 -7.37 -14.48
C LEU A 326 -15.95 -8.77 -13.91
N GLY A 327 -16.78 -9.21 -12.97
CA GLY A 327 -16.70 -10.53 -12.35
C GLY A 327 -16.13 -10.52 -10.93
N GLY A 328 -16.59 -11.48 -10.12
CA GLY A 328 -16.12 -11.72 -8.76
C GLY A 328 -15.26 -12.98 -8.63
N LYS A 329 -14.85 -13.34 -7.41
CA LYS A 329 -14.04 -14.55 -7.12
C LYS A 329 -14.68 -15.88 -7.55
N SER A 330 -15.98 -15.89 -7.81
CA SER A 330 -16.79 -17.01 -8.30
C SER A 330 -17.25 -16.83 -9.75
N SER A 331 -16.73 -15.83 -10.47
CA SER A 331 -17.04 -15.64 -11.88
C SER A 331 -16.46 -16.77 -12.74
N HIS A 332 -17.00 -16.91 -13.95
CA HIS A 332 -16.52 -17.89 -14.93
C HIS A 332 -15.00 -17.81 -15.13
N ALA A 333 -14.45 -16.60 -15.35
CA ALA A 333 -12.99 -16.38 -15.46
C ALA A 333 -12.24 -16.90 -14.23
N ALA A 334 -12.69 -16.55 -13.04
CA ALA A 334 -12.03 -16.93 -11.80
C ALA A 334 -12.00 -18.45 -11.58
N ILE A 335 -13.12 -19.14 -11.83
CA ILE A 335 -13.25 -20.58 -11.63
C ILE A 335 -12.35 -21.33 -12.63
N VAL A 336 -12.46 -20.98 -13.91
CA VAL A 336 -11.73 -21.67 -14.99
C VAL A 336 -10.24 -21.43 -14.86
N SER A 337 -9.80 -20.18 -14.65
CA SER A 337 -8.38 -19.87 -14.51
C SER A 337 -7.74 -20.53 -13.29
N ARG A 338 -8.48 -20.67 -12.17
CA ARG A 338 -8.00 -21.41 -11.00
C ARG A 338 -7.85 -22.90 -11.28
N GLY A 339 -8.85 -23.50 -11.94
CA GLY A 339 -8.78 -24.91 -12.34
C GLY A 339 -7.61 -25.21 -13.30
N MET A 340 -7.20 -24.21 -14.08
CA MET A 340 -6.08 -24.31 -15.03
C MET A 340 -4.74 -23.81 -14.47
N GLY A 341 -4.70 -23.26 -13.26
CA GLY A 341 -3.49 -22.68 -12.67
C GLY A 341 -2.93 -21.47 -13.43
N LYS A 342 -3.77 -20.73 -14.15
CA LYS A 342 -3.39 -19.52 -14.90
C LYS A 342 -3.63 -18.28 -14.03
N PRO A 343 -2.67 -17.33 -13.95
CA PRO A 343 -2.87 -16.05 -13.28
C PRO A 343 -4.12 -15.33 -13.79
N CYS A 344 -4.98 -14.90 -12.87
CA CYS A 344 -6.23 -14.24 -13.23
C CYS A 344 -6.59 -13.11 -12.27
N ILE A 345 -6.96 -11.99 -12.86
CA ILE A 345 -7.54 -10.84 -12.16
C ILE A 345 -8.92 -10.57 -12.75
N VAL A 346 -9.92 -10.45 -11.88
CA VAL A 346 -11.30 -10.18 -12.27
C VAL A 346 -11.85 -8.92 -11.61
N GLY A 347 -12.92 -8.34 -12.15
CA GLY A 347 -13.57 -7.21 -11.51
C GLY A 347 -12.68 -5.96 -11.40
N CYS A 348 -11.78 -5.75 -12.37
CA CYS A 348 -11.05 -4.50 -12.52
C CYS A 348 -11.96 -3.41 -13.09
N SER A 349 -12.83 -2.82 -12.26
CA SER A 349 -13.79 -1.79 -12.68
C SER A 349 -13.15 -0.54 -13.30
N GLU A 350 -11.86 -0.32 -13.05
CA GLU A 350 -11.06 0.76 -13.63
C GLU A 350 -10.72 0.52 -15.11
N LEU A 351 -10.79 -0.73 -15.61
CA LEU A 351 -10.56 -1.07 -17.00
C LEU A 351 -11.79 -0.75 -17.85
N LYS A 352 -11.70 0.35 -18.60
CA LYS A 352 -12.69 0.68 -19.64
C LYS A 352 -12.25 0.05 -20.96
N VAL A 353 -12.71 -1.18 -21.20
CA VAL A 353 -12.41 -1.96 -22.42
C VAL A 353 -13.29 -1.51 -23.58
N ASP A 354 -12.68 -1.31 -24.75
CA ASP A 354 -13.30 -0.95 -26.02
C ASP A 354 -12.87 -1.99 -27.06
N TYR A 355 -13.79 -2.89 -27.43
CA TYR A 355 -13.51 -3.99 -28.36
C TYR A 355 -13.33 -3.52 -29.80
N ASP A 356 -14.07 -2.49 -30.23
CA ASP A 356 -14.00 -1.97 -31.60
C ASP A 356 -12.63 -1.36 -31.87
N LYS A 357 -12.09 -0.63 -30.88
CA LYS A 357 -10.77 -0.02 -30.93
C LYS A 357 -9.66 -0.91 -30.36
N ARG A 358 -10.00 -2.13 -29.91
CA ARG A 358 -9.11 -3.12 -29.29
C ARG A 358 -8.13 -2.50 -28.30
N LYS A 359 -8.69 -1.83 -27.30
CA LYS A 359 -7.92 -1.12 -26.28
C LYS A 359 -8.64 -1.11 -24.95
N PHE A 360 -7.91 -0.83 -23.88
CA PHE A 360 -8.52 -0.40 -22.63
C PHE A 360 -7.91 0.90 -22.13
N ASN A 361 -8.67 1.63 -21.33
CA ASN A 361 -8.18 2.77 -20.57
C ASN A 361 -8.24 2.45 -19.08
N ALA A 362 -7.15 2.69 -18.37
CA ALA A 362 -7.08 2.59 -16.91
C ALA A 362 -6.09 3.62 -16.35
N ASN A 363 -6.48 4.29 -15.27
CA ASN A 363 -5.67 5.30 -14.58
C ASN A 363 -5.03 6.36 -15.52
N GLY A 364 -5.82 6.83 -16.51
CA GLY A 364 -5.38 7.82 -17.49
C GLY A 364 -4.37 7.32 -18.54
N THR A 365 -4.08 6.01 -18.59
CA THR A 365 -3.25 5.38 -19.61
C THR A 365 -4.13 4.57 -20.56
N THR A 366 -3.81 4.62 -21.85
CA THR A 366 -4.41 3.76 -22.88
C THR A 366 -3.44 2.62 -23.21
N ILE A 367 -3.93 1.39 -23.19
CA ILE A 367 -3.22 0.19 -23.65
C ILE A 367 -3.93 -0.33 -24.90
N LEU A 368 -3.18 -0.50 -25.98
CA LEU A 368 -3.64 -1.00 -27.27
C LEU A 368 -3.37 -2.51 -27.38
N GLU A 369 -4.09 -3.19 -28.26
CA GLU A 369 -3.71 -4.55 -28.67
C GLU A 369 -2.29 -4.55 -29.24
N GLY A 370 -1.46 -5.48 -28.78
CA GLY A 370 -0.03 -5.52 -29.13
C GLY A 370 0.89 -4.99 -28.03
N ASP A 371 0.39 -4.12 -27.15
CA ASP A 371 1.18 -3.61 -26.04
C ASP A 371 1.44 -4.70 -25.00
N THR A 372 2.58 -4.62 -24.32
CA THR A 372 2.93 -5.57 -23.26
C THR A 372 2.39 -5.10 -21.92
N ILE A 373 1.81 -6.03 -21.17
CA ILE A 373 1.35 -5.81 -19.80
C ILE A 373 1.79 -6.97 -18.92
N THR A 374 1.81 -6.73 -17.61
CA THR A 374 2.02 -7.76 -16.60
C THR A 374 0.88 -7.74 -15.61
N ILE A 375 0.35 -8.92 -15.30
CA ILE A 375 -0.66 -9.11 -14.28
C ILE A 375 -0.09 -9.90 -13.10
N ASP A 376 -0.43 -9.47 -11.90
CA ASP A 376 -0.20 -10.18 -10.65
C ASP A 376 -1.53 -10.72 -10.12
N GLY A 377 -1.82 -11.97 -10.46
CA GLY A 377 -3.00 -12.69 -9.99
C GLY A 377 -3.00 -12.95 -8.49
N SER A 378 -1.87 -12.80 -7.79
CA SER A 378 -1.77 -12.95 -6.34
C SER A 378 -2.20 -11.69 -5.59
N THR A 379 -1.87 -10.49 -6.11
CA THR A 379 -2.25 -9.22 -5.48
C THR A 379 -3.45 -8.53 -6.13
N GLY A 380 -3.77 -8.89 -7.38
CA GLY A 380 -4.80 -8.23 -8.18
C GLY A 380 -4.28 -7.06 -9.00
N THR A 381 -2.96 -6.83 -9.05
CA THR A 381 -2.37 -5.63 -9.64
C THR A 381 -2.04 -5.81 -11.12
N VAL A 382 -2.29 -4.77 -11.92
CA VAL A 382 -1.94 -4.72 -13.36
C VAL A 382 -0.88 -3.65 -13.59
N TYR A 383 0.18 -3.99 -14.33
CA TYR A 383 1.28 -3.10 -14.67
C TYR A 383 1.41 -2.95 -16.20
N ALA A 384 1.83 -1.76 -16.63
CA ALA A 384 2.27 -1.52 -18.01
C ALA A 384 3.67 -2.11 -18.22
N GLY A 385 3.89 -2.78 -19.35
CA GLY A 385 5.17 -3.39 -19.70
C GLY A 385 5.39 -4.79 -19.09
N ILE A 386 6.60 -5.32 -19.31
CA ILE A 386 7.04 -6.62 -18.80
C ILE A 386 7.77 -6.41 -17.48
N VAL A 387 7.12 -6.71 -16.36
CA VAL A 387 7.75 -6.69 -15.04
C VAL A 387 8.49 -8.02 -14.85
N PRO A 388 9.75 -8.02 -14.38
CA PRO A 388 10.49 -9.24 -14.10
C PRO A 388 9.73 -10.17 -13.14
N THR A 389 9.72 -11.46 -13.47
CA THR A 389 9.12 -12.51 -12.63
C THR A 389 10.20 -13.38 -12.01
N VAL A 390 9.95 -13.84 -10.78
CA VAL A 390 10.77 -14.83 -10.08
C VAL A 390 10.09 -16.20 -10.21
N ALA A 391 10.87 -17.23 -10.55
CA ALA A 391 10.37 -18.60 -10.59
C ALA A 391 10.05 -19.07 -9.16
N PRO A 392 9.01 -19.91 -8.99
CA PRO A 392 8.74 -20.53 -7.70
C PRO A 392 9.95 -21.39 -7.32
N GLN A 393 10.54 -21.12 -6.15
CA GLN A 393 11.59 -21.95 -5.58
C GLN A 393 11.05 -22.61 -4.32
N VAL A 394 11.05 -23.94 -4.32
CA VAL A 394 10.94 -24.69 -3.08
C VAL A 394 12.24 -24.47 -2.32
N THR A 395 12.17 -23.73 -1.23
CA THR A 395 13.34 -23.45 -0.41
C THR A 395 13.53 -24.53 0.63
N LYS A 396 14.76 -24.67 1.15
CA LYS A 396 15.05 -25.60 2.25
C LYS A 396 14.14 -25.39 3.47
N ASP A 397 13.73 -24.15 3.71
CA ASP A 397 12.80 -23.83 4.80
C ASP A 397 11.37 -24.31 4.51
N PHE A 398 10.96 -24.49 3.24
CA PHE A 398 9.68 -25.14 2.91
C PHE A 398 9.71 -26.65 3.18
N GLU A 399 10.87 -27.29 3.02
CA GLU A 399 11.05 -28.73 3.29
C GLU A 399 11.14 -29.08 4.78
N THR A 400 11.28 -28.08 5.67
CA THR A 400 11.52 -28.24 7.12
C THR A 400 10.25 -28.06 7.94
#